data_AF-A0A1M5K1B8-F1
#
_entry.id   AF-A0A1M5K1B8-F1
#
_cell.length_a   1.000
_cell.length_b   1.000
_cell.length_c   1.000
_cell.angle_alpha   90.00
_cell.angle_beta   90.00
_cell.angle_gamma   90.00
#
_symmetry.space_group_name_H-M   'P 1'
#
loop_
_entity.id
_entity.type
_entity.pdbx_description
1 polymer ?
#
loop_
_entity_poly.entity_id
_entity_poly.type
_entity_poly.pdbx_seq_one_letter_code
_entity_poly.pdbx_strand_id
1 'polypeptide(L)'
;MDLQKLKHTLFNVNHICEHVTHSRNEIKKINYDEHSHVYVDVHRLLDIFICSLMDELIVFEKFVIEENNDYLSDTLYALQPLIDYINRFDSLRIKRNKLLAHHNRDRKKIFAPWWKELQGKRFATTNEEESMIFSTVKSIHQVFVKRFPKELEEVLDEYDKEINEYEKYIMDAHDVDSFKDISPVVDEVKKRMKERDFNFTIMSKK
;
A
#
# COMPACT_ATOMS: atom_id res chain seq x y z
N MET A 1 7.78 -26.41 -12.74
CA MET A 1 7.48 -24.97 -12.79
C MET A 1 5.98 -24.77 -12.89
N ASP A 2 5.35 -24.51 -11.75
CA ASP A 2 3.98 -24.00 -11.70
C ASP A 2 3.94 -22.59 -12.29
N LEU A 3 3.59 -22.54 -13.58
CA LEU A 3 3.56 -21.30 -14.37
C LEU A 3 2.49 -20.33 -13.87
N GLN A 4 1.38 -20.85 -13.33
CA GLN A 4 0.28 -20.01 -12.83
C GLN A 4 0.69 -19.29 -11.55
N LYS A 5 1.35 -20.00 -10.62
CA LYS A 5 1.91 -19.38 -9.43
C LYS A 5 2.96 -18.31 -9.77
N LEU A 6 3.83 -18.58 -10.75
CA LEU A 6 4.76 -17.57 -11.26
C LEU A 6 4.02 -16.34 -11.80
N LYS A 7 3.05 -16.54 -12.69
CA LYS A 7 2.24 -15.45 -13.29
C LYS A 7 1.56 -14.59 -12.23
N HIS A 8 0.93 -15.17 -11.22
CA HIS A 8 0.30 -14.41 -10.13
C HIS A 8 1.32 -13.56 -9.36
N THR A 9 2.49 -14.11 -9.05
CA THR A 9 3.56 -13.34 -8.39
C THR A 9 4.06 -12.20 -9.29
N LEU A 10 4.24 -12.45 -10.60
CA LEU A 10 4.64 -11.42 -11.56
C LEU A 10 3.61 -10.28 -11.62
N PHE A 11 2.33 -10.63 -11.70
CA PHE A 11 1.24 -9.66 -11.69
C PHE A 11 1.24 -8.81 -10.41
N ASN A 12 1.30 -9.46 -9.24
CA ASN A 12 1.31 -8.76 -7.94
C ASN A 12 2.50 -7.79 -7.84
N VAL A 13 3.71 -8.26 -8.16
CA VAL A 13 4.91 -7.41 -8.12
C VAL A 13 4.77 -6.24 -9.09
N ASN A 14 4.33 -6.49 -10.33
CA ASN A 14 4.14 -5.45 -11.34
C ASN A 14 3.15 -4.39 -10.85
N HIS A 15 1.97 -4.83 -10.44
CA HIS A 15 0.88 -3.96 -10.00
C HIS A 15 1.28 -3.12 -8.79
N ILE A 16 1.92 -3.71 -7.78
CA ILE A 16 2.40 -2.98 -6.60
C ILE A 16 3.46 -1.93 -6.99
N CYS A 17 4.39 -2.28 -7.87
CA CYS A 17 5.44 -1.34 -8.31
C CYS A 17 4.89 -0.18 -9.14
N GLU A 18 3.88 -0.43 -9.98
CA GLU A 18 3.16 0.60 -10.72
C GLU A 18 2.42 1.54 -9.76
N HIS A 19 1.70 1.01 -8.77
CA HIS A 19 1.03 1.82 -7.74
C HIS A 19 1.99 2.72 -6.95
N VAL A 20 3.16 2.19 -6.57
CA VAL A 20 4.23 2.98 -5.93
C VAL A 20 4.68 4.11 -6.84
N THR A 21 4.88 3.81 -8.13
CA THR A 21 5.33 4.80 -9.13
C THR A 21 4.29 5.91 -9.34
N HIS A 22 3.02 5.54 -9.52
CA HIS A 22 1.91 6.49 -9.68
C HIS A 22 1.75 7.35 -8.42
N SER A 23 1.65 6.73 -7.24
CA SER A 23 1.51 7.44 -5.97
C SER A 23 2.65 8.43 -5.73
N ARG A 24 3.89 8.06 -6.06
CA ARG A 24 5.05 8.96 -5.96
C ARG A 24 4.95 10.14 -6.92
N ASN A 25 4.46 9.93 -8.14
CA ASN A 25 4.28 11.01 -9.11
C ASN A 25 3.19 11.98 -8.68
N GLU A 26 2.12 11.48 -8.05
CA GLU A 26 1.06 12.33 -7.51
C GLU A 26 1.50 13.12 -6.28
N ILE A 27 2.28 12.53 -5.36
CA ILE A 27 2.83 13.25 -4.19
C ILE A 27 3.58 14.53 -4.59
N LYS A 28 4.35 14.48 -5.68
CA LYS A 28 5.12 15.64 -6.16
C LYS A 28 4.23 16.82 -6.56
N LYS A 29 2.94 16.58 -6.81
CA LYS A 29 1.96 17.61 -7.19
C LYS A 29 1.21 18.18 -5.98
N ILE A 30 1.32 17.57 -4.80
CA ILE A 30 0.62 17.98 -3.60
C ILE A 30 1.40 19.12 -2.93
N ASN A 31 0.76 20.29 -2.79
CA ASN A 31 1.28 21.35 -1.95
C ASN A 31 1.12 20.97 -0.48
N TYR A 32 2.23 20.71 0.22
CA TYR A 32 2.21 20.27 1.62
C TYR A 32 1.53 21.27 2.55
N ASP A 33 1.77 22.57 2.34
CA ASP A 33 1.26 23.63 3.23
C ASP A 33 -0.27 23.75 3.16
N GLU A 34 -0.86 23.38 2.02
CA GLU A 34 -2.30 23.43 1.78
C GLU A 34 -2.99 22.08 2.04
N HIS A 35 -2.29 20.97 1.81
CA HIS A 35 -2.85 19.63 1.75
C HIS A 35 -2.05 18.60 2.56
N SER A 36 -1.53 19.01 3.73
CA SER A 36 -0.70 18.17 4.62
C SER A 36 -1.33 16.82 4.97
N HIS A 37 -2.65 16.74 5.17
CA HIS A 37 -3.36 15.48 5.44
C HIS A 37 -3.28 14.51 4.25
N VAL A 38 -3.57 14.99 3.04
CA VAL A 38 -3.51 14.19 1.81
C VAL A 38 -2.07 13.71 1.59
N TYR A 39 -1.10 14.60 1.75
CA TYR A 39 0.32 14.25 1.66
C TYR A 39 0.69 13.09 2.61
N VAL A 40 0.31 13.20 3.88
CA VAL A 40 0.59 12.17 4.89
C VAL A 40 -0.08 10.84 4.53
N ASP A 41 -1.32 10.87 4.03
CA ASP A 41 -2.05 9.66 3.67
C ASP A 41 -1.47 8.97 2.43
N VAL A 42 -1.01 9.71 1.42
CA VAL A 42 -0.32 9.08 0.28
C VAL A 42 1.02 8.49 0.71
N HIS A 43 1.76 9.13 1.60
CA HIS A 43 2.99 8.53 2.17
C HIS A 43 2.72 7.25 2.97
N ARG A 44 1.62 7.21 3.73
CA ARG A 44 1.19 6.00 4.44
C ARG A 44 0.84 4.88 3.47
N LEU A 45 0.15 5.20 2.39
CA LEU A 45 -0.20 4.24 1.34
C LEU A 45 1.06 3.68 0.66
N LEU A 46 2.06 4.53 0.41
CA LEU A 46 3.36 4.10 -0.12
C LEU A 46 4.07 3.11 0.83
N ASP A 47 4.08 3.36 2.13
CA ASP A 47 4.68 2.42 3.10
C ASP A 47 3.98 1.06 3.07
N ILE A 48 2.65 1.06 2.92
CA ILE A 48 1.85 -0.17 2.78
C ILE A 48 2.28 -0.91 1.53
N PHE A 49 2.33 -0.24 0.37
CA PHE A 49 2.73 -0.89 -0.89
C PHE A 49 4.16 -1.42 -0.86
N ILE A 50 5.11 -0.68 -0.29
CA ILE A 50 6.49 -1.18 -0.13
C ILE A 50 6.50 -2.43 0.74
N CYS A 51 5.75 -2.46 1.85
CA CYS A 51 5.66 -3.66 2.67
C CYS A 51 4.97 -4.83 1.95
N SER A 52 3.93 -4.56 1.16
CA SER A 52 3.26 -5.59 0.35
C SER A 52 4.20 -6.17 -0.70
N LEU A 53 5.02 -5.34 -1.36
CA LEU A 53 6.08 -5.81 -2.26
C LEU A 53 7.03 -6.74 -1.53
N MET A 54 7.50 -6.36 -0.33
CA MET A 54 8.40 -7.19 0.45
C MET A 54 7.78 -8.53 0.87
N ASP A 55 6.47 -8.55 1.14
CA ASP A 55 5.76 -9.79 1.45
C ASP A 55 5.61 -10.68 0.20
N GLU A 56 5.35 -10.10 -0.97
CA GLU A 56 5.31 -10.83 -2.25
C GLU A 56 6.70 -11.39 -2.64
N LEU A 57 7.79 -10.66 -2.35
CA LEU A 57 9.15 -11.17 -2.60
C LEU A 57 9.49 -12.38 -1.71
N ILE A 58 8.92 -12.47 -0.50
CA ILE A 58 9.03 -13.67 0.35
C ILE A 58 8.23 -14.83 -0.25
N VAL A 59 7.07 -14.56 -0.86
CA VAL A 59 6.30 -15.58 -1.59
C VAL A 59 7.10 -16.09 -2.78
N PHE A 60 7.72 -15.19 -3.55
CA PHE A 60 8.60 -15.54 -4.66
C PHE A 60 9.79 -16.38 -4.21
N GLU A 61 10.48 -16.00 -3.13
CA GLU A 61 11.60 -16.77 -2.57
C GLU A 61 11.20 -18.21 -2.24
N LYS A 62 10.07 -18.40 -1.54
CA LYS A 62 9.55 -19.74 -1.23
C LYS A 62 9.23 -20.53 -2.49
N PHE A 63 8.60 -19.89 -3.47
CA PHE A 63 8.29 -20.50 -4.75
C PHE A 63 9.56 -20.95 -5.50
N VAL A 64 10.61 -20.13 -5.54
CA VAL A 64 11.90 -20.47 -6.17
C VAL A 64 12.51 -21.70 -5.51
N ILE A 65 12.51 -21.77 -4.18
CA ILE A 65 13.04 -22.91 -3.41
C ILE A 65 12.24 -24.20 -3.70
N GLU A 66 10.91 -24.10 -3.80
CA GLU A 66 10.02 -25.24 -4.10
C GLU A 66 10.23 -25.79 -5.51
N GLU A 67 10.41 -24.91 -6.50
CA GLU A 67 10.51 -25.28 -7.92
C GLU A 67 11.88 -25.83 -8.33
N ASN A 68 12.92 -25.56 -7.54
CA ASN A 68 14.30 -25.97 -7.81
C ASN A 68 14.74 -25.67 -9.26
N ASN A 69 14.51 -24.44 -9.70
CA ASN A 69 14.77 -23.98 -11.06
C ASN A 69 15.94 -22.96 -11.07
N ASP A 70 16.97 -23.23 -11.88
CA ASP A 70 18.17 -22.39 -11.94
C ASP A 70 17.88 -20.95 -12.38
N TYR A 71 16.97 -20.75 -13.35
CA TYR A 71 16.62 -19.42 -13.85
C TYR A 71 15.90 -18.57 -12.80
N LEU A 72 14.99 -19.19 -12.03
CA LEU A 72 14.32 -18.54 -10.90
C LEU A 72 15.32 -18.23 -9.78
N SER A 73 16.24 -19.15 -9.51
CA SER A 73 17.29 -19.01 -8.49
C SER A 73 18.25 -17.87 -8.82
N ASP A 74 18.69 -17.77 -10.08
CA ASP A 74 19.50 -16.66 -10.59
C ASP A 74 18.77 -15.31 -10.47
N THR A 75 17.45 -15.31 -10.70
CA THR A 75 16.63 -14.11 -10.57
C THR A 75 16.55 -13.66 -9.11
N LEU A 76 16.28 -14.60 -8.19
CA LEU A 76 16.28 -14.32 -6.75
C LEU A 76 17.67 -13.82 -6.28
N TYR A 77 18.74 -14.46 -6.73
CA TYR A 77 20.11 -14.03 -6.43
C TYR A 77 20.38 -12.58 -6.88
N ALA A 78 19.92 -12.21 -8.08
CA ALA A 78 20.04 -10.84 -8.57
C ALA A 78 19.21 -9.82 -7.78
N LEU A 79 18.08 -10.24 -7.21
CA LEU A 79 17.20 -9.40 -6.40
C LEU A 79 17.69 -9.24 -4.95
N GLN A 80 18.44 -10.20 -4.41
CA GLN A 80 18.81 -10.24 -3.00
C GLN A 80 19.43 -8.92 -2.47
N PRO A 81 20.38 -8.26 -3.16
CA PRO A 81 20.94 -7.01 -2.67
C PRO A 81 19.92 -5.88 -2.55
N LEU A 82 18.89 -5.87 -3.41
CA LEU A 82 17.81 -4.89 -3.41
C LEU A 82 16.83 -5.15 -2.25
N ILE A 83 16.49 -6.43 -2.05
CA ILE A 83 15.67 -6.91 -0.92
C ILE A 83 16.34 -6.54 0.41
N ASP A 84 17.63 -6.85 0.55
CA ASP A 84 18.43 -6.56 1.73
C ASP A 84 18.50 -5.05 2.02
N TYR A 85 18.58 -4.22 0.96
CA TYR A 85 18.57 -2.77 1.12
C TYR A 85 17.26 -2.26 1.74
N ILE A 86 16.10 -2.69 1.23
CA ILE A 86 14.80 -2.29 1.77
C ILE A 86 14.62 -2.84 3.20
N ASN A 87 15.05 -4.06 3.47
CA ASN A 87 14.95 -4.70 4.79
C ASN A 87 15.71 -3.97 5.89
N ARG A 88 16.69 -3.12 5.55
CA ARG A 88 17.37 -2.26 6.54
C ARG A 88 16.42 -1.24 7.18
N PHE A 89 15.32 -0.89 6.53
CA PHE A 89 14.32 0.07 7.01
C PHE A 89 13.19 -0.65 7.75
N ASP A 90 13.53 -1.31 8.86
CA ASP A 90 12.61 -2.13 9.64
C ASP A 90 11.42 -1.36 10.26
N SER A 91 11.52 -0.03 10.33
CA SER A 91 10.42 0.86 10.70
C SER A 91 9.21 0.79 9.76
N LEU A 92 9.40 0.45 8.47
CA LEU A 92 8.31 0.40 7.47
C LEU A 92 7.23 -0.61 7.88
N ARG A 93 7.63 -1.83 8.25
CA ARG A 93 6.70 -2.89 8.69
C ARG A 93 5.96 -2.52 9.98
N ILE A 94 6.65 -1.88 10.92
CA ILE A 94 6.05 -1.42 12.19
C ILE A 94 5.02 -0.33 11.91
N LYS A 95 5.37 0.65 11.05
CA LYS A 95 4.49 1.73 10.64
C LYS A 95 3.23 1.19 9.97
N ARG A 96 3.36 0.28 8.98
CA ARG A 96 2.22 -0.43 8.35
C ARG A 96 1.31 -1.09 9.38
N ASN A 97 1.87 -1.93 10.26
CA ASN A 97 1.07 -2.68 11.23
C ASN A 97 0.28 -1.75 12.17
N LYS A 98 0.85 -0.58 12.51
CA LYS A 98 0.16 0.42 13.35
C LYS A 98 -0.91 1.19 12.59
N LEU A 99 -0.69 1.50 11.32
CA LEU A 99 -1.70 2.10 10.45
C LEU A 99 -2.94 1.20 10.37
N LEU A 100 -2.74 -0.10 10.17
CA LEU A 100 -3.83 -1.09 10.10
C LEU A 100 -4.49 -1.34 11.47
N ALA A 101 -3.77 -1.19 12.57
CA ALA A 101 -4.28 -1.53 13.90
C ALA A 101 -5.27 -0.51 14.50
N HIS A 102 -5.51 0.65 13.87
CA HIS A 102 -6.44 1.74 14.25
C HIS A 102 -6.46 2.22 15.72
N HIS A 103 -5.67 1.65 16.63
CA HIS A 103 -5.74 1.94 18.05
C HIS A 103 -4.33 2.05 18.63
N ASN A 104 -3.94 3.28 18.99
CA ASN A 104 -2.87 3.56 19.94
C ASN A 104 -3.23 3.13 21.37
N ARG A 105 -4.08 2.11 21.51
CA ARG A 105 -4.56 1.58 22.77
C ARG A 105 -4.48 0.07 22.74
N ASP A 106 -3.89 -0.50 23.77
CA ASP A 106 -3.87 -1.95 23.94
C ASP A 106 -5.26 -2.49 24.34
N ARG A 107 -5.38 -3.82 24.46
CA ARG A 107 -6.62 -4.48 24.95
C ARG A 107 -7.06 -4.01 26.35
N LYS A 108 -6.17 -3.35 27.11
CA LYS A 108 -6.42 -2.79 28.44
C LYS A 108 -6.74 -1.28 28.40
N LYS A 109 -6.95 -0.71 27.20
CA LYS A 109 -7.23 0.72 26.94
C LYS A 109 -6.08 1.67 27.30
N ILE A 110 -4.88 1.16 27.56
CA ILE A 110 -3.69 1.97 27.87
C ILE A 110 -3.16 2.59 26.58
N PHE A 111 -2.95 3.90 26.59
CA PHE A 111 -2.39 4.61 25.44
C PHE A 111 -0.93 4.20 25.23
N ALA A 112 -0.69 3.44 24.16
CA ALA A 112 0.62 3.03 23.69
C ALA A 112 0.88 3.76 22.36
N PRO A 113 1.50 4.95 22.39
CA PRO A 113 1.73 5.70 21.18
C PRO A 113 2.69 4.96 20.26
N TRP A 114 2.30 4.82 18.99
CA TRP A 114 3.05 4.06 17.98
C TRP A 114 4.52 4.48 17.83
N TRP A 115 4.83 5.78 18.02
CA TRP A 115 6.21 6.28 17.89
C TRP A 115 7.17 5.75 18.97
N LYS A 116 6.69 5.23 20.11
CA LYS A 116 7.56 4.59 21.10
C LYS A 116 8.16 3.27 20.59
N GLU A 117 7.43 2.55 19.74
CA GLU A 117 7.91 1.30 19.14
C GLU A 117 8.85 1.52 17.96
N LEU A 118 8.95 2.77 17.48
CA LEU A 118 9.95 3.18 16.51
C LEU A 118 11.31 3.49 17.13
N GLN A 119 11.42 3.47 18.47
CA GLN A 119 12.67 3.76 19.14
C GLN A 119 13.74 2.72 18.76
N GLY A 120 14.87 3.20 18.23
CA GLY A 120 15.97 2.34 17.76
C GLY A 120 15.73 1.67 16.40
N LYS A 121 14.61 1.98 15.73
CA LYS A 121 14.29 1.48 14.39
C LYS A 121 14.85 2.41 13.33
N ARG A 122 15.29 1.85 12.19
CA ARG A 122 15.81 2.66 11.09
C ARG A 122 14.66 3.12 10.21
N PHE A 123 14.51 4.43 10.06
CA PHE A 123 13.60 5.09 9.13
C PHE A 123 14.40 5.88 8.10
N ALA A 124 13.81 6.14 6.94
CA ALA A 124 14.37 7.12 6.01
C ALA A 124 14.31 8.49 6.69
N THR A 125 15.47 9.09 6.90
CA THR A 125 15.64 10.38 7.58
C THR A 125 15.77 11.53 6.59
N THR A 126 16.08 11.21 5.33
CA THR A 126 16.30 12.19 4.28
C THR A 126 15.52 11.85 3.01
N ASN A 127 15.24 12.87 2.20
CA ASN A 127 14.61 12.72 0.89
C ASN A 127 15.46 11.83 -0.05
N GLU A 128 16.79 11.83 0.13
CA GLU A 128 17.71 10.97 -0.62
C GLU A 128 17.53 9.50 -0.25
N GLU A 129 17.42 9.17 1.06
CA GLU A 129 17.14 7.80 1.50
C GLU A 129 15.79 7.31 0.96
N GLU A 130 14.74 8.15 1.02
CA GLU A 130 13.45 7.82 0.41
C GLU A 130 13.60 7.59 -1.10
N SER A 131 14.31 8.47 -1.81
CA SER A 131 14.54 8.33 -3.24
C SER A 131 15.29 7.06 -3.60
N MET A 132 16.24 6.64 -2.76
CA MET A 132 16.94 5.36 -2.90
C MET A 132 15.98 4.19 -2.71
N ILE A 133 15.13 4.17 -1.68
CA ILE A 133 14.12 3.11 -1.48
C ILE A 133 13.25 2.96 -2.74
N PHE A 134 12.73 4.07 -3.27
CA PHE A 134 11.92 4.01 -4.49
C PHE A 134 12.71 3.58 -5.73
N SER A 135 13.98 3.97 -5.84
CA SER A 135 14.85 3.52 -6.94
C SER A 135 15.11 2.02 -6.86
N THR A 136 15.22 1.48 -5.64
CA THR A 136 15.33 0.05 -5.38
C THR A 136 14.06 -0.69 -5.80
N VAL A 137 12.87 -0.18 -5.43
CA VAL A 137 11.57 -0.71 -5.90
C VAL A 137 11.50 -0.74 -7.42
N LYS A 138 11.87 0.37 -8.09
CA LYS A 138 11.91 0.44 -9.56
C LYS A 138 12.89 -0.57 -10.17
N SER A 139 14.03 -0.79 -9.52
CA SER A 139 15.02 -1.76 -9.99
C SER A 139 14.51 -3.19 -9.88
N ILE A 140 13.81 -3.53 -8.78
CA ILE A 140 13.13 -4.82 -8.60
C ILE A 140 12.12 -5.03 -9.74
N HIS A 141 11.26 -4.05 -9.98
CA HIS A 141 10.27 -4.11 -11.07
C HIS A 141 10.92 -4.38 -12.43
N GLN A 142 11.99 -3.65 -12.76
CA GLN A 142 12.72 -3.83 -14.02
C GLN A 142 13.38 -5.20 -14.16
N VAL A 143 13.84 -5.81 -13.06
CA VAL A 143 14.38 -7.17 -13.10
C VAL A 143 13.29 -8.15 -13.50
N PHE A 144 12.11 -8.09 -12.87
CA PHE A 144 10.99 -8.96 -13.21
C PHE A 144 10.53 -8.76 -14.66
N VAL A 145 10.32 -7.51 -15.10
CA VAL A 145 9.91 -7.19 -16.48
C VAL A 145 10.90 -7.72 -17.51
N LYS A 146 12.21 -7.62 -17.25
CA LYS A 146 13.24 -8.09 -18.18
C LYS A 146 13.41 -9.60 -18.17
N ARG A 147 13.21 -10.26 -17.03
CA ARG A 147 13.42 -11.71 -16.88
C ARG A 147 12.19 -12.51 -17.32
N PHE A 148 11.00 -11.96 -17.22
CA PHE A 148 9.74 -12.66 -17.53
C PHE A 148 8.83 -11.83 -18.45
N PRO A 149 9.33 -11.30 -19.58
CA PRO A 149 8.54 -10.39 -20.42
C PRO A 149 7.28 -11.07 -20.98
N LYS A 150 7.40 -12.34 -21.37
CA LYS A 150 6.30 -13.11 -21.96
C LYS A 150 5.24 -13.47 -20.93
N GLU A 151 5.66 -14.03 -19.80
CA GLU A 151 4.74 -14.42 -18.73
C GLU A 151 4.01 -13.21 -18.13
N LEU A 152 4.68 -12.06 -18.08
CA LEU A 152 4.09 -10.80 -17.65
C LEU A 152 3.07 -10.27 -18.66
N GLU A 153 3.37 -10.30 -19.96
CA GLU A 153 2.41 -9.90 -21.00
C GLU A 153 1.15 -10.78 -20.96
N GLU A 154 1.33 -12.10 -20.90
CA GLU A 154 0.21 -13.04 -20.83
C GLU A 154 -0.68 -12.81 -19.60
N VAL A 155 -0.09 -12.59 -18.41
CA VAL A 155 -0.88 -12.39 -17.20
C VAL A 155 -1.58 -11.02 -17.20
N LEU A 156 -0.96 -9.97 -17.73
CA LEU A 156 -1.62 -8.67 -17.86
C LEU A 156 -2.83 -8.75 -18.80
N ASP A 157 -2.70 -9.43 -19.94
CA ASP A 157 -3.81 -9.65 -20.88
C ASP A 157 -4.97 -10.47 -20.28
N GLU A 158 -4.66 -11.41 -19.39
CA GLU A 158 -5.65 -12.20 -18.65
C GLU A 158 -6.41 -11.32 -17.63
N TYR A 159 -5.68 -10.58 -16.79
CA TYR A 159 -6.29 -9.75 -15.74
C TYR A 159 -6.97 -8.48 -16.28
N ASP A 160 -6.48 -7.87 -17.35
CA ASP A 160 -7.14 -6.72 -17.97
C ASP A 160 -8.55 -7.08 -18.46
N LYS A 161 -8.76 -8.32 -18.92
CA LYS A 161 -10.10 -8.80 -19.26
C LYS A 161 -11.00 -8.88 -18.03
N GLU A 162 -10.50 -9.46 -16.94
CA GLU A 162 -11.26 -9.53 -15.67
C GLU A 162 -11.58 -8.13 -15.12
N ILE A 163 -10.62 -7.21 -15.17
CA ILE A 163 -10.82 -5.81 -14.76
C ILE A 163 -11.89 -5.16 -15.62
N ASN A 164 -11.81 -5.29 -16.94
CA ASN A 164 -12.82 -4.73 -17.85
C ASN A 164 -14.22 -5.31 -17.61
N GLU A 165 -14.31 -6.62 -17.34
CA GLU A 165 -15.57 -7.28 -16.97
C GLU A 165 -16.12 -6.77 -15.64
N TYR A 166 -15.25 -6.59 -14.65
CA TYR A 166 -15.61 -6.06 -13.34
C TYR A 166 -16.02 -4.58 -13.38
N GLU A 167 -15.28 -3.74 -14.10
CA GLU A 167 -15.61 -2.33 -14.31
C GLU A 167 -16.96 -2.20 -15.02
N LYS A 168 -17.19 -3.01 -16.05
CA LYS A 168 -18.50 -3.08 -16.70
C LYS A 168 -19.59 -3.51 -15.72
N TYR A 169 -19.34 -4.51 -14.89
CA TYR A 169 -20.28 -4.92 -13.84
C TYR A 169 -20.57 -3.79 -12.85
N ILE A 170 -19.56 -3.04 -12.40
CA ILE A 170 -19.77 -1.89 -11.49
C ILE A 170 -20.58 -0.78 -12.19
N MET A 171 -20.23 -0.44 -13.43
CA MET A 171 -20.89 0.61 -14.20
C MET A 171 -22.34 0.25 -14.53
N ASP A 172 -22.61 -1.03 -14.79
CA ASP A 172 -23.94 -1.57 -15.09
C ASP A 172 -24.74 -1.88 -13.80
N ALA A 173 -24.07 -2.00 -12.65
CA ALA A 173 -24.73 -2.17 -11.37
C ALA A 173 -25.55 -0.91 -11.05
N HIS A 174 -26.85 -1.11 -10.82
CA HIS A 174 -27.72 -0.03 -10.37
C HIS A 174 -27.14 0.63 -9.11
N ASP A 175 -26.93 1.93 -9.23
CA ASP A 175 -26.55 2.91 -8.20
C ASP A 175 -26.66 2.36 -6.77
N VAL A 176 -25.57 1.75 -6.28
CA VAL A 176 -25.47 1.26 -4.89
C VAL A 176 -25.39 2.45 -3.93
N ASP A 177 -25.30 3.67 -4.45
CA ASP A 177 -25.39 4.95 -3.74
C ASP A 177 -26.84 5.30 -3.30
N SER A 178 -27.66 4.27 -3.16
CA SER A 178 -28.91 4.32 -2.43
C SER A 178 -28.61 4.50 -0.93
N PHE A 179 -28.27 5.73 -0.53
CA PHE A 179 -28.37 6.22 0.86
C PHE A 179 -29.77 5.98 1.48
N LYS A 180 -30.75 5.48 0.70
CA LYS A 180 -32.11 5.14 1.14
C LYS A 180 -32.11 4.22 2.36
N ASP A 181 -31.17 3.27 2.45
CA ASP A 181 -31.15 2.30 3.55
C ASP A 181 -30.66 2.90 4.88
N ILE A 182 -29.84 3.96 4.81
CA ILE A 182 -29.31 4.67 5.98
C ILE A 182 -29.93 6.05 6.20
N SER A 183 -30.80 6.51 5.30
CA SER A 183 -31.51 7.79 5.39
C SER A 183 -32.22 8.00 6.73
N PRO A 184 -32.94 6.99 7.29
CA PRO A 184 -33.58 7.15 8.59
C PRO A 184 -32.58 7.43 9.72
N VAL A 185 -31.41 6.80 9.67
CA VAL A 185 -30.33 6.99 10.65
C VAL A 185 -29.69 8.36 10.49
N VAL A 186 -29.45 8.81 9.25
CA VAL A 186 -28.92 10.15 8.95
C VAL A 186 -29.88 11.24 9.44
N ASP A 187 -31.19 11.06 9.23
CA ASP A 187 -32.21 12.01 9.69
C ASP A 187 -32.32 12.04 11.20
N GLU A 188 -32.19 10.89 11.88
CA GLU A 188 -32.12 10.82 13.33
C GLU A 188 -30.88 11.53 13.89
N VAL A 189 -29.71 11.37 13.25
CA VAL A 189 -28.49 12.11 13.61
C VAL A 189 -28.69 13.62 13.45
N LYS A 190 -29.24 14.07 12.31
CA LYS A 190 -29.53 15.50 12.06
C LYS A 190 -30.54 16.05 13.08
N LYS A 191 -31.56 15.28 13.45
CA LYS A 191 -32.54 15.67 14.49
C LYS A 191 -31.84 15.85 15.84
N ARG A 192 -31.03 14.89 16.26
CA ARG A 192 -30.26 14.96 17.52
C ARG A 192 -29.26 16.13 17.52
N MET A 193 -28.65 16.45 16.37
CA MET A 193 -27.78 17.62 16.21
C MET A 193 -28.52 18.96 16.28
N LYS A 194 -29.83 19.00 15.98
CA LYS A 194 -30.67 20.20 16.16
C LYS A 194 -31.23 20.30 17.58
N GLU A 195 -31.51 19.18 18.23
CA GLU A 195 -32.01 19.12 19.61
C GLU A 195 -30.91 19.47 20.63
N ARG A 196 -29.65 19.15 20.32
CA ARG A 196 -28.48 19.66 21.03
C ARG A 196 -27.92 20.80 20.21
N ASP A 197 -28.18 22.03 20.62
CA ASP A 197 -27.60 23.23 20.03
C ASP A 197 -26.06 23.17 20.12
N PHE A 198 -25.41 22.52 19.14
CA PHE A 198 -23.95 22.49 18.98
C PHE A 198 -23.51 23.85 18.42
N ASN A 199 -23.86 24.93 19.12
CA ASN A 199 -23.14 26.18 19.04
C ASN A 199 -21.75 25.88 19.62
N PHE A 200 -20.83 25.46 18.76
CA PHE A 200 -19.41 25.45 19.07
C PHE A 200 -18.97 26.90 19.31
N THR A 201 -19.21 27.40 20.52
CA THR A 201 -18.50 28.56 21.03
C THR A 201 -17.07 28.10 21.29
N ILE A 202 -16.23 28.16 20.24
CA ILE A 202 -14.79 28.08 20.41
C ILE A 202 -14.40 29.33 21.20
N MET A 203 -14.34 29.20 22.54
CA MET A 203 -13.71 30.22 23.36
C MET A 203 -12.22 30.20 23.04
N SER A 204 -11.77 31.11 22.16
CA SER A 204 -10.35 31.43 22.08
C SER A 204 -9.94 32.01 23.43
N LYS A 205 -9.16 31.27 24.21
CA LYS A 205 -8.51 31.83 25.39
C LYS A 205 -7.54 32.91 24.93
N LYS A 206 -7.78 34.15 25.36
CA LYS A 206 -6.75 35.19 25.51
C LYS A 206 -5.83 34.81 26.66
#